data_AF-A0AAW0NFS3-F1
#
_entry.id   AF-A0AAW0NFS3-F1
#
_cell.length_a   1.000
_cell.length_b   1.000
_cell.length_c   1.000
_cell.angle_alpha   90.00
_cell.angle_beta   90.00
_cell.angle_gamma   90.00
#
_symmetry.space_group_name_H-M   'P 1'
#
loop_
_entity.id
_entity.type
_entity.pdbx_description
1 polymer ?
#
loop_
_entity_poly.entity_id
_entity_poly.type
_entity_poly.pdbx_seq_one_letter_code
_entity_poly.pdbx_strand_id
1 'polypeptide(L)'
;MAGKPEGKRGRRELSSTDPEEERCKLTLEIQSIRETLNGVNSKLQKLDKLDQLAEDVKDMKQSLDFYIALVDVLKEDNASLRVEVNNLKQLTTTLQKDNTHLSESILDLQCRSMRDNIIIHGIPEENKETYQVTEQLVKKFMTDQLKMDQPTVQILTSPGHIASGGPKQPRGDPDPS
;
A
#
# COMPACT_ATOMS: atom_id res chain seq x y z
N MET A 1 24.41 -75.31 106.58
CA MET A 1 24.89 -73.94 106.31
C MET A 1 24.38 -73.56 104.93
N ALA A 2 23.19 -72.96 104.81
CA ALA A 2 22.90 -71.53 104.97
C ALA A 2 23.67 -70.66 103.95
N GLY A 3 22.95 -70.10 102.98
CA GLY A 3 23.46 -69.13 102.01
C GLY A 3 22.70 -69.14 100.66
N LYS A 4 21.51 -68.52 100.63
CA LYS A 4 20.72 -68.17 99.43
C LYS A 4 20.55 -66.63 99.45
N PRO A 5 19.98 -66.00 98.41
CA PRO A 5 20.54 -65.56 97.12
C PRO A 5 20.56 -64.01 97.01
N GLU A 6 21.33 -63.39 96.10
CA GLU A 6 21.07 -61.97 95.76
C GLU A 6 21.11 -61.72 94.26
N GLY A 7 19.91 -61.62 93.68
CA GLY A 7 19.68 -61.09 92.36
C GLY A 7 20.04 -59.61 92.33
N LYS A 8 20.95 -59.23 91.44
CA LYS A 8 21.21 -57.82 91.12
C LYS A 8 19.96 -57.24 90.45
N ARG A 9 19.15 -56.55 91.25
CA ARG A 9 18.12 -55.62 90.76
C ARG A 9 18.82 -54.59 89.89
N GLY A 10 18.54 -54.61 88.59
CA GLY A 10 18.91 -53.55 87.67
C GLY A 10 18.35 -52.23 88.20
N ARG A 11 19.26 -51.36 88.64
CA ARG A 11 18.96 -49.98 89.02
C ARG A 11 18.45 -49.30 87.75
N ARG A 12 17.18 -48.88 87.74
CA ARG A 12 16.73 -47.90 86.75
C ARG A 12 17.50 -46.61 87.05
N GLU A 13 18.42 -46.27 86.15
CA GLU A 13 19.03 -44.94 86.09
C GLU A 13 17.90 -43.92 85.93
N LEU A 14 17.54 -43.24 87.03
CA LEU A 14 16.75 -42.02 86.98
C LEU A 14 17.70 -40.92 86.50
N SER A 15 17.62 -40.63 85.19
CA SER A 15 18.33 -39.51 84.58
C SER A 15 17.88 -38.21 85.26
N SER A 16 18.79 -37.60 86.00
CA SER A 16 18.69 -36.24 86.52
C SER A 16 19.13 -35.31 85.39
N THR A 17 18.28 -35.05 84.41
CA THR A 17 18.53 -33.98 83.44
C THR A 17 18.35 -32.63 84.15
N ASP A 18 19.37 -31.79 84.03
CA ASP A 18 19.34 -30.43 84.56
C ASP A 18 18.26 -29.63 83.79
N PRO A 19 17.30 -29.01 84.49
CA PRO A 19 16.27 -28.19 83.84
C PRO A 19 16.86 -27.06 82.97
N GLU A 20 18.08 -26.59 83.22
CA GLU A 20 18.75 -25.63 82.34
C GLU A 20 19.23 -26.24 81.02
N GLU A 21 19.69 -27.49 81.03
CA GLU A 21 20.16 -28.20 79.83
C GLU A 21 19.00 -28.48 78.87
N GLU A 22 17.86 -28.93 79.40
CA GLU A 22 16.63 -29.12 78.62
C GLU A 22 16.09 -27.80 78.05
N ARG A 23 16.16 -26.70 78.82
CA ARG A 23 15.77 -25.36 78.32
C ARG A 23 16.70 -24.87 77.22
N CYS A 24 18.00 -25.14 77.32
CA CYS A 24 18.98 -24.80 76.30
C CYS A 24 18.71 -25.57 74.99
N LYS A 25 18.47 -26.88 75.10
CA LYS A 25 18.11 -27.73 73.96
C LYS A 25 16.82 -27.29 73.28
N LEU A 26 15.77 -27.00 74.06
CA LEU A 26 14.49 -26.50 73.53
C LEU A 26 14.66 -25.16 72.80
N THR A 27 15.54 -24.29 73.32
CA THR A 27 15.84 -22.99 72.70
C THR A 27 16.52 -23.16 71.33
N LEU A 28 17.47 -24.09 71.23
CA LEU A 28 18.15 -24.41 69.96
C LEU A 28 17.19 -25.03 68.94
N GLU A 29 16.29 -25.91 69.38
CA GLU A 29 15.26 -26.50 68.50
C GLU A 29 14.29 -25.42 67.99
N ILE A 30 13.81 -24.51 68.85
CA ILE A 30 12.97 -23.38 68.45
C ILE A 30 13.69 -22.48 67.45
N GLN A 31 14.98 -22.25 67.64
CA GLN A 31 15.77 -21.44 66.72
C GLN A 31 15.91 -22.11 65.34
N SER A 32 16.20 -23.42 65.30
CA SER A 32 16.23 -24.20 64.06
C SER A 32 14.88 -24.21 63.33
N ILE A 33 13.77 -24.35 64.08
CA ILE A 33 12.41 -24.28 63.52
C ILE A 33 12.14 -22.90 62.92
N ARG A 34 12.56 -21.80 63.56
CA ARG A 34 12.40 -20.45 63.00
C ARG A 34 13.19 -20.26 61.71
N GLU A 35 14.41 -20.77 61.65
CA GLU A 35 15.25 -20.68 60.44
C GLU A 35 14.64 -21.46 59.28
N THR A 36 14.16 -22.67 59.52
CA THR A 36 13.46 -23.47 58.51
C THR A 36 12.16 -22.81 58.05
N LEU A 37 11.36 -22.27 58.96
CA LEU A 37 10.13 -21.55 58.64
C LEU A 37 10.40 -20.31 57.77
N ASN A 38 11.43 -19.53 58.10
CA ASN A 38 11.84 -18.39 57.29
C ASN A 38 12.30 -18.82 55.89
N GLY A 39 13.04 -19.93 55.80
CA GLY A 39 13.45 -20.53 54.53
C GLY A 39 12.26 -20.99 53.68
N VAL A 40 11.23 -21.57 54.31
CA VAL A 40 9.97 -21.96 53.65
C VAL A 40 9.21 -20.73 53.15
N ASN A 41 9.06 -19.69 53.99
CA ASN A 41 8.39 -18.45 53.60
C ASN A 41 9.09 -17.78 52.40
N SER A 42 10.43 -17.74 52.38
CA SER A 42 11.17 -17.19 51.25
C SER A 42 10.94 -17.98 49.95
N LYS A 43 10.82 -19.31 50.04
CA LYS A 43 10.52 -20.16 48.90
C LYS A 43 9.09 -19.98 48.40
N LEU A 44 8.12 -19.82 49.31
CA LEU A 44 6.72 -19.52 48.96
C LEU A 44 6.61 -18.21 48.17
N GLN A 45 7.28 -17.14 48.61
CA GLN A 45 7.32 -15.87 47.86
C GLN A 45 7.92 -16.00 46.45
N LYS A 46 8.86 -16.94 46.25
CA LYS A 46 9.41 -17.22 44.91
C LYS A 46 8.42 -18.00 44.04
N LEU A 47 7.58 -18.83 44.64
CA LEU A 47 6.50 -19.53 43.92
C LEU A 47 5.43 -18.55 43.45
N ASP A 48 5.03 -17.56 44.26
CA ASP A 48 4.08 -16.52 43.83
C ASP A 48 4.59 -15.75 42.58
N LYS A 49 5.91 -15.51 42.51
CA LYS A 49 6.54 -14.89 41.33
C LYS A 49 6.54 -15.81 40.10
N LEU A 50 6.63 -17.13 40.30
CA LEU A 50 6.55 -18.10 39.22
C LEU A 50 5.14 -18.15 38.63
N ASP A 51 4.11 -18.04 39.46
CA ASP A 51 2.72 -17.99 38.99
C ASP A 51 2.47 -16.73 38.16
N GLN A 52 2.98 -15.57 38.60
CA GLN A 52 2.91 -14.34 37.79
C GLN A 52 3.62 -14.50 36.46
N LEU A 53 4.82 -15.08 36.44
CA LEU A 53 5.58 -15.31 35.21
C LEU A 53 4.85 -16.28 34.27
N ALA A 54 4.15 -17.28 34.80
CA ALA A 54 3.36 -18.21 34.01
C ALA A 54 2.20 -17.51 33.29
N GLU A 55 1.54 -16.56 33.96
CA GLU A 55 0.48 -15.76 33.34
C GLU A 55 1.05 -14.80 32.29
N ASP A 56 2.17 -14.12 32.58
CA ASP A 56 2.84 -13.24 31.61
C ASP A 56 3.24 -14.02 30.33
N VAL A 57 3.73 -15.25 30.48
CA VAL A 57 4.09 -16.14 29.35
C VAL A 57 2.87 -16.53 28.54
N LYS A 58 1.74 -16.79 29.19
CA LYS A 58 0.48 -17.12 28.52
C LYS A 58 -0.05 -15.94 27.74
N ASP A 59 -0.01 -14.73 28.30
CA ASP A 59 -0.44 -13.50 27.63
C ASP A 59 0.46 -13.15 26.43
N MET A 60 1.78 -13.34 26.59
CA MET A 60 2.72 -13.20 25.47
C MET A 60 2.43 -14.18 24.35
N LYS A 61 2.10 -15.44 24.68
CA LYS A 61 1.74 -16.45 23.68
C LYS A 61 0.49 -16.04 22.90
N GLN A 62 -0.56 -15.58 23.59
CA GLN A 62 -1.79 -15.11 22.93
C GLN A 62 -1.52 -13.91 22.02
N SER A 63 -0.69 -12.96 22.48
CA SER A 63 -0.28 -11.81 21.67
C SER A 63 0.48 -12.24 20.42
N LEU A 64 1.39 -13.22 20.55
CA LEU A 64 2.15 -13.75 19.43
C LEU A 64 1.23 -14.45 18.41
N ASP A 65 0.31 -15.29 18.87
CA ASP A 65 -0.65 -15.97 18.00
C ASP A 65 -1.51 -14.96 17.22
N PHE A 66 -1.94 -13.87 17.88
CA PHE A 66 -2.64 -12.76 17.23
C PHE A 66 -1.78 -12.09 16.14
N TYR A 67 -0.53 -11.76 16.44
CA TYR A 67 0.35 -11.11 15.45
C TYR A 67 0.71 -12.03 14.29
N ILE A 68 0.85 -13.34 14.51
CA ILE A 68 1.05 -14.32 13.42
C ILE A 68 -0.16 -14.30 12.48
N ALA A 69 -1.38 -14.37 13.03
CA ALA A 69 -2.60 -14.30 12.22
C ALA A 69 -2.70 -12.99 11.44
N LEU A 70 -2.37 -11.84 12.06
CA LEU A 70 -2.35 -10.55 11.39
C LEU A 70 -1.32 -10.50 10.25
N VAL A 71 -0.13 -11.06 10.46
CA VAL A 71 0.90 -11.14 9.43
C VAL A 71 0.45 -11.98 8.24
N ASP A 72 -0.28 -13.07 8.48
CA ASP A 72 -0.78 -13.92 7.39
C ASP A 72 -1.86 -13.22 6.57
N VAL A 73 -2.79 -12.50 7.22
CA VAL A 73 -3.75 -11.62 6.52
C VAL A 73 -3.03 -10.56 5.68
N LEU A 74 -2.03 -9.88 6.25
CA LEU A 74 -1.27 -8.85 5.53
C LEU A 74 -0.48 -9.41 4.34
N LYS A 75 -0.02 -10.67 4.41
CA LYS A 75 0.63 -11.34 3.27
C LYS A 75 -0.38 -11.62 2.15
N GLU A 76 -1.57 -12.08 2.50
CA GLU A 76 -2.64 -12.34 1.53
C GLU A 76 -3.08 -11.04 0.84
N ASP A 77 -3.32 -9.97 1.60
CA ASP A 77 -3.66 -8.66 1.05
C ASP A 77 -2.55 -8.13 0.12
N ASN A 78 -1.28 -8.25 0.52
CA ASN A 78 -0.16 -7.86 -0.33
C ASN A 78 -0.08 -8.68 -1.62
N ALA A 79 -0.39 -9.98 -1.56
CA ALA A 79 -0.44 -10.83 -2.75
C ALA A 79 -1.56 -10.39 -3.70
N SER A 80 -2.75 -10.11 -3.17
CA SER A 80 -3.89 -9.60 -3.93
C SER A 80 -3.57 -8.26 -4.60
N LEU A 81 -3.05 -7.29 -3.83
CA LEU A 81 -2.66 -5.98 -4.34
C LEU A 81 -1.60 -6.07 -5.45
N ARG A 82 -0.65 -7.00 -5.35
CA ARG A 82 0.34 -7.23 -6.43
C ARG A 82 -0.31 -7.72 -7.72
N VAL A 83 -1.32 -8.57 -7.63
CA VAL A 83 -2.09 -9.02 -8.79
C VAL A 83 -2.85 -7.85 -9.41
N GLU A 84 -3.55 -7.06 -8.61
CA GLU A 84 -4.28 -5.88 -9.09
C GLU A 84 -3.36 -4.86 -9.78
N VAL A 85 -2.20 -4.56 -9.18
CA VAL A 85 -1.21 -3.66 -9.78
C VAL A 85 -0.71 -4.19 -11.13
N ASN A 86 -0.49 -5.51 -11.25
CA ASN A 86 -0.07 -6.10 -12.52
C ASN A 86 -1.18 -6.02 -13.58
N ASN A 87 -2.43 -6.27 -13.20
CA ASN A 87 -3.58 -6.12 -14.09
C ASN A 87 -3.75 -4.68 -14.57
N LEU A 88 -3.62 -3.70 -13.67
CA LEU A 88 -3.68 -2.28 -14.02
C LEU A 88 -2.55 -1.87 -14.97
N LYS A 89 -1.32 -2.37 -14.77
CA LYS A 89 -0.20 -2.14 -15.68
C LYS A 89 -0.49 -2.72 -17.07
N GLN A 90 -1.00 -3.93 -17.16
CA GLN A 90 -1.38 -4.55 -18.44
C GLN A 90 -2.49 -3.76 -19.14
N LEU A 91 -3.52 -3.32 -18.41
CA LEU A 91 -4.59 -2.51 -18.97
C LEU A 91 -4.05 -1.16 -19.49
N THR A 92 -3.20 -0.49 -18.71
CA THR A 92 -2.59 0.80 -19.08
C THR A 92 -1.75 0.67 -20.34
N THR A 93 -0.91 -0.37 -20.42
CA THR A 93 -0.09 -0.61 -21.62
C THR A 93 -0.92 -0.92 -22.86
N THR A 94 -2.06 -1.61 -22.70
CA THR A 94 -3.00 -1.88 -23.80
C THR A 94 -3.66 -0.59 -24.26
N LEU A 95 -4.22 0.20 -23.34
CA LEU A 95 -4.83 1.49 -23.65
C LEU A 95 -3.85 2.46 -24.32
N GLN A 96 -2.59 2.46 -23.91
CA GLN A 96 -1.57 3.30 -24.52
C GLN A 96 -1.32 2.90 -25.98
N LYS A 97 -1.27 1.59 -26.29
CA LYS A 97 -1.15 1.09 -27.67
C LYS A 97 -2.37 1.43 -28.51
N ASP A 98 -3.56 1.26 -27.95
CA ASP A 98 -4.80 1.57 -28.65
C ASP A 98 -4.89 3.07 -28.96
N ASN A 99 -4.49 3.92 -28.01
CA ASN A 99 -4.46 5.37 -28.21
C ASN A 99 -3.45 5.79 -29.29
N THR A 100 -2.26 5.18 -29.32
CA THR A 100 -1.28 5.44 -30.39
C THR A 100 -1.83 5.00 -31.75
N HIS A 101 -2.44 3.82 -31.82
CA HIS A 101 -3.02 3.30 -33.07
C HIS A 101 -4.19 4.17 -33.56
N LEU A 102 -5.07 4.61 -32.66
CA LEU A 102 -6.16 5.52 -32.99
C LEU A 102 -5.64 6.87 -33.47
N SER A 103 -4.60 7.41 -32.82
CA SER A 103 -3.97 8.66 -33.22
C SER A 103 -3.36 8.57 -34.63
N GLU A 104 -2.65 7.47 -34.92
CA GLU A 104 -2.11 7.18 -36.26
C GLU A 104 -3.21 7.02 -37.30
N SER A 105 -4.30 6.32 -36.95
CA SER A 105 -5.46 6.12 -37.84
C SER A 105 -6.16 7.45 -38.16
N ILE A 106 -6.34 8.32 -37.17
CA ILE A 106 -6.90 9.66 -37.35
C ILE A 106 -5.99 10.47 -38.28
N LEU A 107 -4.68 10.42 -38.07
CA LEU A 107 -3.72 11.14 -38.89
C LEU A 107 -3.73 10.63 -40.34
N ASP A 108 -3.73 9.32 -40.58
CA ASP A 108 -3.84 8.75 -41.93
C ASP A 108 -5.15 9.17 -42.62
N LEU A 109 -6.27 9.13 -41.89
CA LEU A 109 -7.57 9.58 -42.42
C LEU A 109 -7.56 11.07 -42.76
N GLN A 110 -6.99 11.92 -41.91
CA GLN A 110 -6.85 13.36 -42.18
C GLN A 110 -5.95 13.60 -43.39
N CYS A 111 -4.78 12.96 -43.46
CA CYS A 111 -3.88 13.08 -44.60
C CYS A 111 -4.54 12.61 -45.91
N ARG A 112 -5.33 11.53 -45.88
CA ARG A 112 -6.09 11.07 -47.06
C ARG A 112 -7.21 12.01 -47.45
N SER A 113 -7.95 12.53 -46.47
CA SER A 113 -9.07 13.45 -46.69
C SER A 113 -8.60 14.82 -47.19
N MET A 114 -7.43 15.27 -46.75
CA MET A 114 -6.86 16.57 -47.15
C MET A 114 -5.92 16.47 -48.35
N ARG A 115 -5.62 15.26 -48.85
CA ARG A 115 -4.63 15.04 -49.91
C ARG A 115 -4.89 15.87 -51.16
N ASP A 116 -6.15 15.95 -51.54
CA ASP A 116 -6.58 16.62 -52.77
C ASP A 116 -7.05 18.06 -52.50
N ASN A 117 -6.94 18.53 -51.24
CA ASN A 117 -7.24 19.90 -50.88
C ASN A 117 -6.05 20.78 -51.23
N ILE A 118 -6.31 21.89 -51.92
CA ILE A 118 -5.32 22.92 -52.24
C ILE A 118 -5.60 24.11 -51.33
N ILE A 119 -4.59 24.56 -50.59
CA ILE A 119 -4.67 25.75 -49.74
C ILE A 119 -4.03 26.90 -50.51
N ILE A 120 -4.77 28.01 -50.68
CA ILE A 120 -4.27 29.18 -51.43
C ILE A 120 -4.17 30.36 -50.47
N HIS A 121 -2.95 30.89 -50.35
CA HIS A 121 -2.69 32.08 -49.53
C HIS A 121 -2.53 33.32 -50.41
N GLY A 122 -2.81 34.50 -49.82
CA GLY A 122 -2.51 35.79 -50.45
C GLY A 122 -3.53 36.26 -51.48
N ILE A 123 -4.73 35.68 -51.49
CA ILE A 123 -5.88 36.25 -52.21
C ILE A 123 -6.46 37.36 -51.31
N PRO A 124 -6.54 38.62 -51.78
CA PRO A 124 -7.14 39.69 -51.00
C PRO A 124 -8.62 39.44 -50.75
N GLU A 125 -9.05 39.54 -49.49
CA GLU A 125 -10.45 39.39 -49.08
C GLU A 125 -11.25 40.67 -49.29
N GLU A 126 -12.51 40.53 -49.68
CA GLU A 126 -13.52 41.57 -49.76
C GLU A 126 -14.46 41.58 -48.53
N ASN A 127 -15.00 42.75 -48.20
CA ASN A 127 -15.93 42.87 -47.08
C ASN A 127 -17.28 42.19 -47.41
N LYS A 128 -17.68 41.23 -46.56
CA LYS A 128 -18.91 40.41 -46.70
C LYS A 128 -18.89 39.50 -47.92
N GLU A 129 -17.76 38.84 -48.19
CA GLU A 129 -17.68 37.80 -49.20
C GLU A 129 -18.73 36.70 -49.00
N THR A 130 -19.27 36.24 -50.13
CA THR A 130 -20.11 35.04 -50.21
C THR A 130 -19.34 33.96 -50.97
N TYR A 131 -19.74 32.69 -50.83
CA TYR A 131 -19.11 31.57 -51.53
C TYR A 131 -18.94 31.79 -53.04
N GLN A 132 -19.93 32.42 -53.67
CA GLN A 132 -19.92 32.71 -55.11
C GLN A 132 -18.84 33.74 -55.48
N VAL A 133 -18.61 34.72 -54.61
CA VAL A 133 -17.56 35.75 -54.79
C VAL A 133 -16.18 35.13 -54.61
N THR A 134 -15.99 34.33 -53.56
CA THR A 134 -14.72 33.63 -53.32
C THR A 134 -14.37 32.65 -54.46
N GLU A 135 -15.35 31.91 -54.99
CA GLU A 135 -15.15 31.02 -56.15
C GLU A 135 -14.70 31.82 -57.40
N GLN A 136 -15.28 32.99 -57.63
CA GLN A 136 -14.89 33.87 -58.73
C GLN A 136 -13.48 34.44 -58.55
N LEU A 137 -13.11 34.85 -57.34
CA LEU A 137 -11.77 35.32 -57.00
C LEU A 137 -10.73 34.23 -57.27
N VAL A 138 -10.98 32.99 -56.83
CA VAL A 138 -10.10 31.85 -57.09
C VAL A 138 -10.01 31.54 -58.58
N LYS A 139 -11.14 31.51 -59.32
CA LYS A 139 -11.14 31.30 -60.79
C LYS A 139 -10.34 32.37 -61.54
N LYS A 140 -10.50 33.63 -61.13
CA LYS A 140 -9.73 34.75 -61.69
C LYS A 140 -8.24 34.58 -61.40
N PHE A 141 -7.87 34.25 -60.16
CA PHE A 141 -6.48 33.96 -59.78
C PHE A 141 -5.87 32.81 -60.61
N MET A 142 -6.59 31.71 -60.78
CA MET A 142 -6.17 30.54 -61.58
C MET A 142 -5.95 30.91 -63.06
N THR A 143 -6.80 31.77 -63.62
CA THR A 143 -6.68 32.21 -65.02
C THR A 143 -5.54 33.22 -65.19
N ASP A 144 -5.47 34.21 -64.31
CA ASP A 144 -4.55 35.35 -64.43
C ASP A 144 -3.11 34.96 -64.08
N GLN A 145 -2.92 34.21 -62.99
CA GLN A 145 -1.59 33.87 -62.45
C GLN A 145 -1.10 32.51 -62.92
N LEU A 146 -1.99 31.49 -62.93
CA LEU A 146 -1.62 30.12 -63.28
C LEU A 146 -1.85 29.75 -64.75
N LYS A 147 -2.42 30.66 -65.54
CA LYS A 147 -2.66 30.52 -66.99
C LYS A 147 -3.44 29.25 -67.35
N MET A 148 -4.38 28.87 -66.47
CA MET A 148 -5.28 27.75 -66.74
C MET A 148 -6.46 28.22 -67.57
N ASP A 149 -6.66 27.62 -68.76
CA ASP A 149 -7.82 27.89 -69.60
C ASP A 149 -9.04 27.13 -69.05
N GLN A 150 -10.07 27.88 -68.65
CA GLN A 150 -11.33 27.37 -68.07
C GLN A 150 -11.16 26.47 -66.83
N PRO A 151 -10.68 27.03 -65.69
CA PRO A 151 -10.53 26.26 -64.45
C PRO A 151 -11.90 25.79 -63.93
N THR A 152 -12.04 24.47 -63.75
CA THR A 152 -13.18 23.89 -63.04
C THR A 152 -12.90 23.94 -61.55
N VAL A 153 -13.50 24.91 -60.87
CA VAL A 153 -13.40 25.06 -59.41
C VAL A 153 -14.74 24.63 -58.82
N GLN A 154 -14.71 23.69 -57.87
CA GLN A 154 -15.85 23.34 -57.03
C GLN A 154 -15.41 23.49 -55.58
N ILE A 155 -16.03 24.41 -54.85
CA ILE A 155 -15.83 24.55 -53.41
C ILE A 155 -16.72 23.48 -52.74
N LEU A 156 -16.11 22.40 -52.24
CA LEU A 156 -16.83 21.32 -51.55
C LEU A 156 -17.32 21.82 -50.18
N THR A 157 -18.63 21.92 -50.01
CA THR A 157 -19.26 22.34 -48.76
C THR A 157 -19.19 21.23 -47.70
N SER A 158 -18.07 21.19 -46.99
CA SER A 158 -18.08 20.73 -45.59
C SER A 158 -18.36 21.96 -44.69
N PRO A 159 -18.97 21.81 -43.50
CA PRO A 159 -19.13 22.91 -42.53
C PRO A 159 -17.84 23.59 -42.04
N GLY A 160 -16.68 23.28 -42.65
CA GLY A 160 -15.33 23.67 -42.23
C GLY A 160 -14.61 24.67 -43.14
N HIS A 161 -15.21 25.21 -44.20
CA HIS A 161 -14.68 26.42 -44.87
C HIS A 161 -15.09 27.66 -44.09
N ILE A 162 -14.55 27.78 -42.89
CA ILE A 162 -14.36 29.05 -42.20
C ILE A 162 -12.92 29.42 -42.56
N ALA A 163 -12.67 30.66 -43.02
CA ALA A 163 -11.35 31.28 -42.93
C ALA A 163 -10.70 30.80 -41.61
N SER A 164 -9.60 30.06 -41.68
CA SER A 164 -9.20 29.14 -40.61
C SER A 164 -8.92 29.88 -39.30
N GLY A 165 -9.96 30.13 -38.50
CA GLY A 165 -9.88 31.05 -37.39
C GLY A 165 -11.20 31.10 -36.64
N GLY A 166 -11.14 30.82 -35.34
CA GLY A 166 -12.17 31.25 -34.40
C GLY A 166 -12.29 32.79 -34.35
N PRO A 167 -12.83 33.38 -33.28
CA PRO A 167 -13.08 34.82 -33.22
C PRO A 167 -11.85 35.64 -33.66
N LYS A 168 -12.07 36.45 -34.71
CA LYS A 168 -11.08 37.27 -35.44
C LYS A 168 -10.00 37.81 -34.50
N GLN A 169 -8.80 37.23 -34.55
CA GLN A 169 -7.62 37.91 -34.01
C GLN A 169 -7.23 39.00 -35.01
N PRO A 170 -6.89 40.22 -34.56
CA PRO A 170 -6.46 41.29 -35.45
C PRO A 170 -5.01 41.04 -35.88
N ARG A 171 -4.80 40.06 -36.78
CA ARG A 171 -3.56 39.92 -37.52
C ARG A 171 -3.83 40.46 -38.91
N GLY A 172 -3.01 41.41 -39.36
CA GLY A 172 -3.24 42.16 -40.61
C GLY A 172 -2.98 41.38 -41.90
N ASP A 173 -2.97 40.05 -41.84
CA ASP A 173 -2.71 39.17 -42.98
C ASP A 173 -4.01 38.44 -43.38
N PRO A 174 -4.31 38.27 -44.68
CA PRO A 174 -5.48 37.52 -45.15
C PRO A 174 -5.43 36.05 -44.72
N ASP A 175 -6.58 35.47 -44.39
CA ASP A 175 -6.67 34.08 -43.96
C ASP A 175 -6.47 33.12 -45.15
N PRO A 176 -6.04 31.87 -44.89
CA PRO A 176 -5.96 30.83 -45.92
C PRO A 176 -7.35 30.56 -46.52
N SER A 177 -7.44 30.60 -47.86
CA SER A 177 -8.63 30.22 -48.62
C SER A 177 -8.57 28.75 -49.04
#